data_AF-C2BDV5-F1
#
_entry.id   AF-C2BDV5-F1
#
_cell.length_a   1.000
_cell.length_b   1.000
_cell.length_c   1.000
_cell.angle_alpha   90.00
_cell.angle_beta   90.00
_cell.angle_gamma   90.00
#
_symmetry.space_group_name_H-M   'P 1'
#
loop_
_entity.id
_entity.type
_entity.pdbx_description
1 polymer ?
#
loop_
_entity_poly.entity_id
_entity_poly.type
_entity_poly.pdbx_seq_one_letter_code
_entity_poly.pdbx_strand_id
1 'polypeptide(L)'
;MKKNELSSEDLHFLNVSSENFKKGQSFKDYKKDIKRWLMICPRSYSSEDADETIEKYKVEISKAHYNEVPVADIACDIGYCCG
;
A
#
# COMPACT_ATOMS: atom_id res chain seq x y z
N MET A 1 -0.19 0.69 21.76
CA MET A 1 0.30 0.40 20.40
C MET A 1 1.34 -0.71 20.51
N LYS A 2 1.12 -1.87 19.88
CA LYS A 2 2.14 -2.91 19.79
C LYS A 2 3.31 -2.31 19.02
N LYS A 3 4.49 -2.17 19.65
CA LYS A 3 5.74 -1.90 18.94
C LYS A 3 6.10 -3.20 18.22
N ASN A 4 5.48 -3.45 17.06
CA ASN A 4 6.10 -4.33 16.09
C ASN A 4 7.31 -3.55 15.59
N GLU A 5 8.51 -3.98 15.97
CA GLU A 5 9.74 -3.46 15.38
C GLU A 5 9.72 -3.85 13.90
N LEU A 6 9.37 -2.89 13.05
CA LEU A 6 9.45 -3.06 11.60
C LEU A 6 10.89 -3.42 11.24
N SER A 7 11.04 -4.38 10.34
CA SER A 7 12.37 -4.72 9.82
C SER A 7 12.99 -3.51 9.10
N SER A 8 14.31 -3.46 8.99
CA SER A 8 14.99 -2.44 8.19
C SER A 8 14.49 -2.41 6.74
N GLU A 9 14.08 -3.57 6.21
CA GLU A 9 13.51 -3.68 4.87
C GLU A 9 12.12 -3.04 4.79
N ASP A 10 11.26 -3.27 5.79
CA ASP A 10 9.93 -2.66 5.85
C ASP A 10 10.01 -1.15 6.02
N LEU A 11 10.94 -0.67 6.85
CA LEU A 11 11.21 0.77 6.98
C LEU A 11 11.72 1.38 5.68
N HIS A 12 12.62 0.70 4.97
CA HIS A 12 13.09 1.17 3.66
C HIS A 12 11.97 1.17 2.62
N PHE A 13 11.15 0.13 2.59
CA PHE A 13 10.00 0.06 1.69
C PHE A 13 9.01 1.19 1.98
N LEU A 14 8.64 1.39 3.24
CA LEU A 14 7.68 2.40 3.67
C LEU A 14 8.17 3.83 3.35
N ASN A 15 9.43 4.15 3.62
CA ASN A 15 9.94 5.52 3.51
C ASN A 15 10.62 5.87 2.18
N VAL A 16 10.92 4.87 1.32
CA VAL A 16 11.71 5.09 0.09
C VAL A 16 11.07 4.41 -1.11
N SER A 17 10.90 3.08 -1.06
CA SER A 17 10.47 2.34 -2.25
C SER A 17 9.01 2.60 -2.63
N SER A 18 8.14 2.84 -1.65
CA SER A 18 6.71 3.06 -1.88
C SER A 18 6.36 4.48 -2.35
N GLU A 19 7.27 5.45 -2.13
CA GLU A 19 7.15 6.86 -2.54
C GLU A 19 7.34 7.09 -4.04
N ASN A 20 7.76 6.07 -4.79
CA ASN A 20 7.98 6.16 -6.23
C ASN A 20 7.27 5.01 -6.95
N PHE A 21 6.64 5.31 -8.08
CA PHE A 21 6.08 4.27 -8.93
C PHE A 21 7.19 3.46 -9.62
N LYS A 22 7.13 2.14 -9.46
CA LYS A 22 8.08 1.22 -10.10
C LYS A 22 7.72 1.03 -11.58
N LYS A 23 8.47 1.69 -12.47
CA LYS A 23 8.29 1.58 -13.93
C LYS A 23 8.27 0.11 -14.39
N GLY A 24 7.27 -0.24 -15.20
CA GLY A 24 7.08 -1.59 -15.73
C GLY A 24 6.54 -2.62 -14.73
N GLN A 25 6.17 -2.22 -13.51
CA GLN A 25 5.56 -3.12 -12.54
C GLN A 25 4.19 -3.64 -13.02
N SER A 26 3.96 -4.94 -12.85
CA SER A 26 2.65 -5.54 -13.13
C SER A 26 1.60 -5.05 -12.14
N PHE A 27 0.33 -4.97 -12.57
CA PHE A 27 -0.77 -4.60 -11.67
C PHE A 27 -0.88 -5.55 -10.45
N LYS A 28 -0.54 -6.83 -10.64
CA LYS A 28 -0.51 -7.82 -9.56
C LYS A 28 0.52 -7.48 -8.50
N ASP A 29 1.73 -7.09 -8.90
CA ASP A 29 2.78 -6.73 -7.94
C ASP A 29 2.51 -5.39 -7.29
N TYR A 30 1.92 -4.43 -8.04
CA TYR A 30 1.47 -3.17 -7.48
C TYR A 30 0.46 -3.37 -6.33
N LYS A 31 -0.52 -4.27 -6.50
CA LYS A 31 -1.45 -4.64 -5.41
C LYS A 31 -0.77 -5.31 -4.22
N LYS A 32 0.27 -6.13 -4.44
CA LYS A 32 1.03 -6.73 -3.33
C LYS A 32 1.75 -5.67 -2.51
N ASP A 33 2.33 -4.67 -3.17
CA ASP A 33 3.03 -3.59 -2.50
C ASP A 33 2.05 -2.69 -1.72
N ILE A 34 0.87 -2.41 -2.26
CA ILE A 34 -0.21 -1.73 -1.52
C ILE A 34 -0.60 -2.53 -0.28
N LYS A 35 -0.80 -3.85 -0.41
CA LYS A 35 -1.12 -4.72 0.73
C LYS A 35 -0.01 -4.67 1.79
N ARG A 36 1.25 -4.80 1.37
CA ARG A 36 2.41 -4.69 2.26
C ARG A 36 2.37 -3.37 3.02
N TRP A 37 2.17 -2.26 2.30
CA TRP A 37 2.10 -0.92 2.89
C TRP A 37 0.99 -0.81 3.96
N LEU A 38 -0.22 -1.25 3.64
CA LEU A 38 -1.36 -1.23 4.58
C LEU A 38 -1.10 -2.04 5.86
N MET A 39 -0.40 -3.18 5.73
CA MET A 39 -0.09 -4.04 6.86
C MET A 39 1.00 -3.49 7.78
N ILE A 40 1.96 -2.74 7.24
CA ILE A 40 3.12 -2.24 8.01
C ILE A 40 2.99 -0.77 8.43
N CYS A 41 2.07 0.01 7.86
CA CYS A 41 1.88 1.41 8.22
C CYS A 41 1.37 1.55 9.67
N PRO A 42 1.41 2.75 10.29
CA PRO A 42 1.05 2.94 11.71
C PRO A 42 -0.36 2.47 12.11
N ARG A 43 -1.33 2.49 11.19
CA ARG A 43 -2.68 1.94 11.41
C ARG A 43 -2.74 0.41 11.36
N SER A 44 -1.75 -0.21 10.70
CA SER A 44 -1.49 -1.65 10.58
C SER A 44 -2.75 -2.50 10.37
N TYR A 45 -3.12 -2.68 9.12
CA TYR A 45 -4.22 -3.57 8.74
C TYR A 45 -3.84 -5.03 9.00
N SER A 46 -4.82 -5.87 9.35
CA SER A 46 -4.62 -7.32 9.19
C SER A 46 -4.47 -7.66 7.70
N SER A 47 -3.95 -8.84 7.38
CA SER A 47 -3.89 -9.28 5.98
C SER A 47 -5.27 -9.32 5.33
N GLU A 48 -6.29 -9.73 6.09
CA GLU A 48 -7.68 -9.84 5.63
C GLU A 48 -8.28 -8.46 5.37
N ASP A 49 -8.15 -7.53 6.32
CA ASP A 49 -8.63 -6.15 6.14
C ASP A 49 -7.96 -5.45 4.95
N ALA A 50 -6.66 -5.73 4.74
CA ALA A 50 -5.93 -5.18 3.60
C ALA A 50 -6.45 -5.74 2.27
N ASP A 51 -6.74 -7.04 2.19
CA ASP A 51 -7.35 -7.65 1.00
C ASP A 51 -8.76 -7.09 0.72
N GLU A 52 -9.59 -6.95 1.76
CA GLU A 52 -10.93 -6.36 1.65
C GLU A 52 -10.87 -4.90 1.18
N THR A 53 -9.93 -4.11 1.72
CA THR A 53 -9.70 -2.72 1.31
C THR A 53 -9.30 -2.64 -0.16
N ILE A 54 -8.38 -3.50 -0.60
CA ILE A 54 -7.94 -3.53 -2.01
C ILE A 54 -9.09 -3.91 -2.94
N GLU A 55 -9.93 -4.88 -2.57
CA GLU A 55 -11.08 -5.27 -3.40
C GLU A 55 -12.14 -4.15 -3.44
N LYS A 56 -12.41 -3.49 -2.30
CA LYS A 56 -13.34 -2.36 -2.21
C LYS A 56 -12.94 -1.21 -3.14
N TYR A 57 -11.65 -0.88 -3.21
CA TYR A 57 -11.11 0.24 -4.00
C TYR A 57 -10.43 -0.21 -5.31
N LYS A 58 -10.82 -1.37 -5.87
CA LYS A 58 -10.15 -1.95 -7.04
C LYS A 58 -10.14 -1.04 -8.28
N VAL A 59 -11.17 -0.21 -8.44
CA VAL A 59 -11.29 0.69 -9.60
C VAL A 59 -10.31 1.85 -9.45
N GLU A 60 -10.24 2.44 -8.26
CA GLU A 60 -9.31 3.50 -7.88
C GLU A 60 -7.86 3.01 -8.01
N ILE A 61 -7.56 1.84 -7.47
CA ILE A 61 -6.22 1.22 -7.56
C ILE A 61 -5.85 0.92 -9.02
N SER A 62 -6.80 0.47 -9.84
CA SER A 62 -6.55 0.24 -11.27
C SER A 62 -6.25 1.55 -12.02
N LYS A 63 -6.95 2.64 -11.70
CA LYS A 63 -6.67 3.97 -12.28
C LYS A 63 -5.33 4.51 -11.80
N ALA A 64 -5.01 4.33 -10.52
CA ALA A 64 -3.74 4.71 -9.92
C ALA A 64 -2.56 4.01 -10.61
N HIS A 65 -2.67 2.71 -10.87
CA HIS A 65 -1.65 1.96 -11.61
C HIS A 65 -1.49 2.46 -13.04
N TYR A 66 -2.59 2.71 -13.76
CA TYR A 66 -2.55 3.27 -15.12
C TYR A 66 -1.89 4.65 -15.17
N ASN A 67 -2.13 5.48 -14.16
CA ASN A 67 -1.56 6.82 -14.03
C ASN A 67 -0.18 6.83 -13.35
N GLU A 68 0.41 5.66 -13.08
CA GLU A 68 1.72 5.53 -12.44
C GLU A 68 1.82 6.24 -11.07
N VAL A 69 0.76 6.19 -10.27
CA VAL A 69 0.71 6.77 -8.93
C VAL A 69 1.56 5.92 -7.95
N PRO A 70 2.40 6.54 -7.09
CA PRO A 70 3.14 5.82 -6.06
C PRO A 70 2.26 4.94 -5.16
N VAL A 71 2.85 3.88 -4.62
CA VAL A 71 2.14 2.94 -3.71
C VAL A 71 1.73 3.65 -2.42
N ALA A 72 2.61 4.49 -1.86
CA ALA A 72 2.35 5.23 -0.63
C ALA A 72 1.11 6.12 -0.77
N ASP A 73 1.02 6.87 -1.86
CA ASP A 73 -0.10 7.78 -2.14
C ASP A 73 -1.43 7.04 -2.17
N ILE A 74 -1.55 6.01 -3.03
CA ILE A 74 -2.81 5.28 -3.15
C ILE A 74 -3.14 4.48 -1.89
N ALA A 75 -2.14 3.90 -1.22
CA ALA A 75 -2.35 3.14 0.01
C ALA A 75 -2.76 4.05 1.18
N CYS A 76 -2.24 5.29 1.22
CA CYS A 76 -2.65 6.31 2.16
C CYS A 76 -4.10 6.73 1.88
N ASP A 77 -4.44 7.02 0.62
CA ASP A 77 -5.79 7.41 0.22
C ASP A 77 -6.82 6.34 0.63
N ILE A 78 -6.59 5.07 0.32
CA ILE A 78 -7.56 4.00 0.61
C ILE A 78 -7.55 3.52 2.07
N GLY A 79 -6.39 3.63 2.75
CA GLY A 79 -6.18 3.15 4.12
C GLY A 79 -6.44 4.20 5.21
N TYR A 80 -6.43 5.49 4.84
CA TYR A 80 -6.69 6.61 5.75
C TYR A 80 -7.85 7.49 5.30
N CYS A 81 -8.67 7.04 4.33
CA CYS A 81 -10.01 7.57 4.13
C CYS A 81 -10.81 7.50 5.45
N CYS A 82 -10.70 8.56 6.24
CA CYS A 82 -11.66 8.96 7.24
C CYS A 82 -12.93 9.34 6.47
N GLY A 83 -13.87 8.40 6.38
CA GLY A 83 -15.27 8.76 6.38
C GLY A 83 -15.63 9.36 7.73
#